data_AF-A0A812QEY0-F1
#
_entry.id   AF-A0A812QEY0-F1
#
_cell.length_a   1.000
_cell.length_b   1.000
_cell.length_c   1.000
_cell.angle_alpha   90.00
_cell.angle_beta   90.00
_cell.angle_gamma   90.00
#
_symmetry.space_group_name_H-M   'P 1'
#
loop_
_entity.id
_entity.type
_entity.pdbx_description
1 polymer ?
#
loop_
_entity_poly.entity_id
_entity_poly.type
_entity_poly.pdbx_seq_one_letter_code
_entity_poly.pdbx_strand_id
1 'polypeptide(L)'
;MAKLQSACQILGIRDESYLPKFSKDDIEKIRRKTKEVYKASQKEGKVNKAKEVLDAWKVVDAAFAAVKARRAPSSSKHGSSSQQAASSKESHGENGHHASDSASNKRKAEALDEAATEREKAAALKRAAEKAAAAKKAKEKAAALKKAAEQKAAEKAAHIKKLRSEHRARLAADPPRPCLEKRPSYHRNQSALICKTCQQSSNLRRIPDLKDGVFVCPVCRFRDMDPLSPMKENEKGLLKLILLQPPVLPEETMGEATVRVRLNIPNLQRWRKQGEEIDVRMLNLDTCDTLQCWPHSLTMWANGVQAFQVEAPKEGHKRRDAPRRISACLKSDQNDLKISMRDGLTLQRFCIAIVRVKPIHVVEMRKSIRPVSEDGGKKMVQELLWNSALLASSDEVTAEGSNKCRLTCPLTHERIHTPVRGERCAHLQCFDLKAYIEINKGMAAFNKRWTCPVCSIMCKPSDMFLDMYMLTILEKTEDDDDEICFTQDGEWTVTGKIPPPPSPDSDMEEHQSDQDELAGKQTPEEDASPEVMMIDGTAS
;
A
#
# COMPACT_ATOMS: atom_id res chain seq x y z
N MET A 1 2.53 12.59 -22.05
CA MET A 1 1.29 11.78 -22.05
C MET A 1 0.58 11.85 -20.71
N ALA A 2 1.09 11.27 -19.61
CA ALA A 2 0.44 11.34 -18.28
C ALA A 2 0.10 12.78 -17.81
N LYS A 3 1.02 13.74 -18.02
CA LYS A 3 0.77 15.16 -17.71
C LYS A 3 -0.33 15.80 -18.58
N LEU A 4 -0.47 15.37 -19.84
CA LEU A 4 -1.53 15.81 -20.76
C LEU A 4 -2.88 15.20 -20.40
N GLN A 5 -2.90 13.93 -19.99
CA GLN A 5 -4.11 13.25 -19.50
C GLN A 5 -4.66 13.93 -18.25
N SER A 6 -3.78 14.25 -17.30
CA SER A 6 -4.16 15.03 -16.11
C SER A 6 -4.68 16.43 -16.47
N ALA A 7 -4.08 17.11 -17.46
CA ALA A 7 -4.59 18.39 -17.96
C ALA A 7 -5.98 18.26 -18.61
N CYS A 8 -6.26 17.19 -19.36
CA CYS A 8 -7.58 16.97 -19.99
C CYS A 8 -8.68 16.70 -18.95
N GLN A 9 -8.35 15.99 -17.86
CA GLN A 9 -9.27 15.76 -16.74
C GLN A 9 -9.65 17.06 -16.02
N ILE A 10 -8.67 17.94 -15.76
CA ILE A 10 -8.91 19.26 -15.16
C ILE A 10 -9.82 20.13 -16.04
N LEU A 11 -9.75 19.93 -17.37
CA LEU A 11 -10.53 20.68 -18.36
C LEU A 11 -11.90 20.06 -18.68
N GLY A 12 -12.26 18.95 -18.04
CA GLY A 12 -13.54 18.26 -18.25
C GLY A 12 -13.72 17.74 -19.68
N ILE A 13 -12.63 17.42 -20.39
CA ILE A 13 -12.68 16.85 -21.73
C ILE A 13 -12.92 15.33 -21.59
N ARG A 14 -14.18 14.90 -21.77
CA ARG A 14 -14.68 13.53 -21.47
C ARG A 14 -14.47 12.47 -22.56
N ASP A 15 -13.85 12.82 -23.69
CA ASP A 15 -13.72 11.88 -24.80
C ASP A 15 -12.44 11.04 -24.67
N GLU A 16 -12.55 9.88 -24.01
CA GLU A 16 -11.45 8.95 -23.73
C GLU A 16 -11.05 8.08 -24.95
N SER A 17 -11.74 8.23 -26.09
CA SER A 17 -11.54 7.39 -27.28
C SER A 17 -10.25 7.68 -28.08
N TYR A 18 -9.52 8.76 -27.79
CA TYR A 18 -8.35 9.21 -28.57
C TYR A 18 -6.97 8.95 -27.90
N LEU A 19 -6.94 8.17 -26.83
CA LEU A 19 -5.81 8.13 -25.89
C LEU A 19 -4.46 7.52 -26.37
N PRO A 20 -4.30 6.81 -27.50
CA PRO A 20 -2.97 6.35 -27.88
C PRO A 20 -2.12 7.34 -28.70
N LYS A 21 -2.68 8.38 -29.37
CA LYS A 21 -1.89 9.27 -30.25
C LYS A 21 -2.51 10.67 -30.34
N PHE A 22 -2.12 11.60 -29.47
CA PHE A 22 -2.47 13.02 -29.69
C PHE A 22 -1.77 13.51 -30.97
N SER A 23 -2.56 13.80 -32.01
CA SER A 23 -2.07 14.49 -33.21
C SER A 23 -1.75 15.96 -32.90
N LYS A 24 -1.08 16.65 -33.82
CA LYS A 24 -0.83 18.10 -33.69
C LYS A 24 -2.16 18.87 -33.54
N ASP A 25 -3.17 18.46 -34.30
CA ASP A 25 -4.48 19.12 -34.34
C ASP A 25 -5.25 18.89 -33.03
N ASP A 26 -5.09 17.72 -32.40
CA ASP A 26 -5.68 17.44 -31.08
C ASP A 26 -5.07 18.31 -29.98
N ILE A 27 -3.73 18.47 -29.99
CA ILE A 27 -3.03 19.32 -29.01
C ILE A 27 -3.43 20.78 -29.21
N GLU A 28 -3.59 21.24 -30.45
CA GLU A 28 -4.04 22.59 -30.78
C GLU A 28 -5.49 22.86 -30.34
N LYS A 29 -6.39 21.87 -30.53
CA LYS A 29 -7.78 21.93 -30.06
C LYS A 29 -7.87 21.99 -28.53
N ILE A 30 -7.06 21.18 -27.83
CA ILE A 30 -6.95 21.20 -26.36
C ILE A 30 -6.42 22.56 -25.91
N ARG A 31 -5.34 23.06 -26.52
CA ARG A 31 -4.73 24.37 -26.21
C ARG A 31 -5.73 25.52 -26.31
N ARG A 32 -6.57 25.55 -27.35
CA ARG A 32 -7.63 26.55 -27.51
C ARG A 32 -8.67 26.46 -26.40
N LYS A 33 -9.15 25.26 -26.10
CA LYS A 33 -10.15 25.02 -25.04
C LYS A 33 -9.62 25.39 -23.65
N THR A 34 -8.35 25.10 -23.36
CA THR A 34 -7.70 25.52 -22.10
C THR A 34 -7.68 27.05 -21.95
N LYS A 35 -7.38 27.77 -23.03
CA LYS A 35 -7.35 29.23 -23.04
C LYS A 35 -8.74 29.83 -22.81
N GLU A 36 -9.79 29.22 -23.36
CA GLU A 36 -11.18 29.60 -23.13
C GLU A 36 -11.60 29.39 -21.67
N VAL A 37 -11.33 28.21 -21.11
CA VAL A 37 -11.65 27.87 -19.71
C VAL A 37 -10.89 28.77 -18.71
N TYR A 38 -9.64 29.13 -19.02
CA TYR A 38 -8.86 30.06 -18.20
C TYR A 38 -9.50 31.45 -18.18
N LYS A 39 -9.85 32.00 -19.34
CA LYS A 39 -10.51 33.31 -19.46
C LYS A 39 -11.87 33.34 -18.76
N ALA A 40 -12.67 32.29 -18.91
CA ALA A 40 -13.95 32.15 -18.21
C ALA A 40 -13.75 32.11 -16.69
N SER A 41 -12.77 31.35 -16.20
CA SER A 41 -12.47 31.24 -14.76
C SER A 41 -11.99 32.56 -14.15
N GLN A 42 -11.28 33.40 -14.92
CA GLN A 42 -10.92 34.75 -14.48
C GLN A 42 -12.12 35.70 -14.46
N LYS A 43 -13.00 35.63 -15.47
CA LYS A 43 -14.23 36.44 -15.53
C LYS A 43 -15.19 36.11 -14.37
N GLU A 44 -15.22 34.85 -13.94
CA GLU A 44 -16.04 34.35 -12.82
C GLU A 44 -15.39 34.55 -11.43
N GLY A 45 -14.21 35.16 -11.32
CA GLY A 45 -13.53 35.40 -10.04
C GLY A 45 -13.01 34.15 -9.32
N LYS A 46 -12.93 33.00 -10.00
CA LYS A 46 -12.51 31.71 -9.42
C LYS A 46 -10.99 31.58 -9.41
N VAL A 47 -10.32 32.25 -8.47
CA VAL A 47 -8.84 32.36 -8.39
C VAL A 47 -8.13 31.00 -8.36
N ASN A 48 -8.63 30.03 -7.57
CA ASN A 48 -8.02 28.70 -7.48
C ASN A 48 -8.17 27.90 -8.79
N LYS A 49 -9.36 27.94 -9.40
CA LYS A 49 -9.63 27.28 -10.69
C LYS A 49 -8.80 27.91 -11.82
N ALA A 50 -8.65 29.24 -11.83
CA ALA A 50 -7.79 29.92 -12.79
C ALA A 50 -6.32 29.50 -12.65
N LYS A 51 -5.83 29.31 -11.42
CA LYS A 51 -4.46 28.83 -11.15
C LYS A 51 -4.25 27.39 -11.64
N GLU A 52 -5.19 26.49 -11.36
CA GLU A 52 -5.14 25.10 -11.82
C GLU A 52 -5.17 25.00 -13.36
N VAL A 53 -6.03 25.79 -14.01
CA VAL A 53 -6.14 25.83 -15.48
C VAL A 53 -4.89 26.45 -16.11
N LEU A 54 -4.25 27.43 -15.46
CA LEU A 54 -2.99 28.02 -15.92
C LEU A 54 -1.84 27.01 -15.91
N ASP A 55 -1.77 26.17 -14.87
CA ASP A 55 -0.74 25.14 -14.78
C ASP A 55 -0.99 24.00 -15.78
N ALA A 56 -2.25 23.63 -16.02
CA ALA A 56 -2.63 22.75 -17.12
C ALA A 56 -2.28 23.34 -18.49
N TRP A 57 -2.45 24.65 -18.69
CA TRP A 57 -2.09 25.34 -19.93
C TRP A 57 -0.60 25.30 -20.22
N LYS A 58 0.26 25.53 -19.22
CA LYS A 58 1.73 25.42 -19.39
C LYS A 58 2.16 24.05 -19.87
N VAL A 59 1.50 22.99 -19.39
CA VAL A 59 1.77 21.61 -19.82
C VAL A 59 1.38 21.39 -21.29
N VAL A 60 0.23 21.93 -21.72
CA VAL A 60 -0.25 21.83 -23.10
C VAL A 60 0.63 22.66 -24.05
N ASP A 61 1.05 23.87 -23.65
CA ASP A 61 1.97 24.70 -24.46
C ASP A 61 3.34 24.06 -24.62
N ALA A 62 3.89 23.44 -23.57
CA ALA A 62 5.14 22.70 -23.64
C ALA A 62 5.04 21.48 -24.58
N ALA A 63 3.91 20.78 -24.57
CA ALA A 63 3.65 19.67 -25.47
C ALA A 63 3.55 20.11 -26.94
N PHE A 64 2.86 21.22 -27.20
CA PHE A 64 2.77 21.80 -28.54
C PHE A 64 4.14 22.24 -29.07
N ALA A 65 4.96 22.87 -28.23
CA ALA A 65 6.33 23.25 -28.57
C ALA A 65 7.20 22.03 -28.92
N ALA A 66 7.09 20.93 -28.16
CA ALA A 66 7.82 19.69 -28.42
C ALA A 66 7.40 19.02 -29.74
N VAL A 67 6.12 19.07 -30.12
CA VAL A 67 5.64 18.57 -31.42
C VAL A 67 6.12 19.45 -32.57
N LYS A 68 6.15 20.78 -32.39
CA LYS A 68 6.69 21.72 -33.38
C LYS A 68 8.20 21.51 -33.63
N ALA A 69 8.97 21.21 -32.58
CA ALA A 69 10.42 20.99 -32.66
C ALA A 69 10.82 19.71 -33.43
N ARG A 70 9.93 18.70 -33.51
CA ARG A 70 10.19 17.44 -34.26
C ARG A 70 10.14 17.58 -35.78
N ARG A 71 9.84 18.76 -36.32
CA ARG A 71 9.70 19.02 -37.77
C ARG A 71 10.83 19.86 -38.39
N ALA A 72 11.93 20.11 -37.68
CA ALA A 72 13.12 20.65 -38.34
C ALA A 72 13.83 19.53 -39.11
N PRO A 73 13.97 19.59 -40.45
CA PRO A 73 14.72 18.59 -41.19
C PRO A 73 16.20 18.70 -40.83
N SER A 74 16.81 17.58 -40.44
CA SER A 74 18.26 17.43 -40.36
C SER A 74 18.85 17.49 -41.78
N SER A 75 19.43 18.63 -42.16
CA SER A 75 20.33 18.67 -43.31
C SER A 75 21.65 18.01 -42.93
N SER A 76 21.81 16.75 -43.32
CA SER A 76 23.10 16.09 -43.39
C SER A 76 23.97 16.75 -44.44
N LYS A 77 25.19 17.15 -44.09
CA LYS A 77 26.30 17.25 -45.06
C LYS A 77 27.46 16.41 -44.54
N HIS A 78 27.56 15.20 -45.10
CA HIS A 78 28.85 14.59 -45.39
C HIS A 78 29.43 15.28 -46.63
N GLY A 79 30.73 15.54 -46.61
CA GLY A 79 31.47 16.09 -47.74
C GLY A 79 32.95 16.24 -47.39
N SER A 80 33.73 15.27 -47.85
CA SER A 80 35.17 15.12 -47.73
C SER A 80 35.97 16.17 -48.52
N SER A 81 37.21 16.37 -48.05
CA SER A 81 38.46 16.63 -48.78
C SER A 81 38.61 17.84 -49.73
N SER A 82 39.82 18.40 -49.62
CA SER A 82 40.58 19.15 -50.64
C SER A 82 40.21 20.63 -50.83
N GLN A 83 41.11 21.54 -50.45
CA GLN A 83 42.11 22.11 -51.37
C GLN A 83 42.89 23.23 -50.65
N GLN A 84 44.21 23.02 -50.56
CA GLN A 84 45.21 24.08 -50.47
C GLN A 84 45.51 24.59 -51.89
N ALA A 85 46.00 25.84 -51.93
CA ALA A 85 46.85 26.45 -52.96
C ALA A 85 46.20 26.83 -54.31
N ALA A 86 46.13 28.14 -54.54
CA ALA A 86 46.43 28.71 -55.85
C ALA A 86 47.00 30.13 -55.66
N SER A 87 48.30 30.25 -55.94
CA SER A 87 49.03 31.49 -56.12
C SER A 87 48.79 32.05 -57.52
N SER A 88 49.07 33.36 -57.65
CA SER A 88 49.67 34.02 -58.83
C SER A 88 48.96 33.89 -60.19
N LYS A 89 48.49 35.02 -60.70
CA LYS A 89 48.63 35.36 -62.13
C LYS A 89 48.79 36.87 -62.29
N GLU A 90 49.91 37.23 -62.93
CA GLU A 90 50.22 38.55 -63.49
C GLU A 90 49.31 38.86 -64.69
N SER A 91 49.06 40.15 -64.96
CA SER A 91 49.26 40.74 -66.30
C SER A 91 49.03 42.26 -66.34
N HIS A 92 49.99 42.89 -67.01
CA HIS A 92 50.22 44.21 -67.62
C HIS A 92 49.16 45.32 -67.80
N GLY A 93 49.73 46.55 -67.87
CA GLY A 93 49.31 47.73 -68.65
C GLY A 93 48.75 48.88 -67.80
N GLU A 94 49.09 50.17 -67.90
CA GLU A 94 50.00 50.98 -68.74
C GLU A 94 50.01 52.43 -68.15
N ASN A 95 51.15 53.12 -68.27
CA ASN A 95 51.41 54.59 -68.38
C ASN A 95 50.67 55.67 -67.54
N GLY A 96 51.47 56.62 -66.99
CA GLY A 96 51.03 58.01 -66.80
C GLY A 96 51.74 58.86 -65.72
N HIS A 97 52.88 59.47 -66.07
CA HIS A 97 53.45 60.76 -65.59
C HIS A 97 52.83 61.52 -64.39
N HIS A 98 53.60 61.71 -63.32
CA HIS A 98 54.13 63.03 -62.86
C HIS A 98 54.75 62.91 -61.47
N ALA A 99 56.04 63.27 -61.37
CA ALA A 99 56.80 63.32 -60.13
C ALA A 99 56.99 64.79 -59.70
N SER A 100 56.42 65.15 -58.55
CA SER A 100 56.96 66.08 -57.55
C SER A 100 55.91 66.27 -56.46
N ASP A 101 56.12 65.63 -55.29
CA ASP A 101 55.50 65.91 -53.96
C ASP A 101 55.37 64.67 -53.04
N SER A 102 56.02 63.54 -53.37
CA SER A 102 55.82 62.27 -52.66
C SER A 102 56.74 62.02 -51.44
N ALA A 103 57.85 62.76 -51.28
CA ALA A 103 58.80 62.49 -50.19
C ALA A 103 58.43 63.16 -48.85
N SER A 104 57.82 64.36 -48.89
CA SER A 104 57.38 65.09 -47.68
C SER A 104 56.10 64.51 -47.09
N ASN A 105 55.14 64.11 -47.95
CA ASN A 105 53.88 63.51 -47.55
C ASN A 105 54.04 62.09 -46.97
N LYS A 106 55.03 61.31 -47.43
CA LYS A 106 55.29 59.96 -46.91
C LYS A 106 55.83 59.97 -45.47
N ARG A 107 56.78 60.86 -45.16
CA ARG A 107 57.30 61.03 -43.78
C ARG A 107 56.24 61.58 -42.82
N LYS A 108 55.34 62.45 -43.31
CA LYS A 108 54.21 62.96 -42.53
C LYS A 108 53.15 61.89 -42.27
N ALA A 109 52.90 61.00 -43.24
CA ALA A 109 51.97 59.88 -43.08
C ALA A 109 52.52 58.81 -42.12
N GLU A 110 53.81 58.46 -42.22
CA GLU A 110 54.46 57.50 -41.31
C GLU A 110 54.49 58.02 -39.85
N ALA A 111 54.78 59.32 -39.64
CA ALA A 111 54.75 59.92 -38.31
C ALA A 111 53.33 60.03 -37.71
N LEU A 112 52.30 60.18 -38.55
CA LEU A 112 50.89 60.20 -38.10
C LEU A 112 50.39 58.80 -37.74
N ASP A 113 50.87 57.76 -38.43
CA ASP A 113 50.52 56.36 -38.17
C ASP A 113 51.22 55.82 -36.89
N GLU A 114 52.46 56.25 -36.65
CA GLU A 114 53.20 55.97 -35.41
C GLU A 114 52.55 56.68 -34.19
N ALA A 115 52.10 57.93 -34.37
CA ALA A 115 51.33 58.63 -33.34
C ALA A 115 49.93 58.04 -33.10
N ALA A 116 49.29 57.46 -34.13
CA ALA A 116 48.00 56.79 -34.02
C ALA A 116 48.12 55.45 -33.26
N THR A 117 49.15 54.67 -33.56
CA THR A 117 49.44 53.40 -32.87
C THR A 117 49.82 53.60 -31.40
N GLU A 118 50.59 54.65 -31.07
CA GLU A 118 50.87 54.98 -29.66
C GLU A 118 49.62 55.46 -28.90
N ARG A 119 48.71 56.21 -29.55
CA ARG A 119 47.41 56.57 -28.96
C ARG A 119 46.53 55.35 -28.72
N GLU A 120 46.56 54.37 -29.62
CA GLU A 120 45.78 53.13 -29.48
C GLU A 120 46.33 52.24 -28.36
N LYS A 121 47.66 52.13 -28.22
CA LYS A 121 48.30 51.45 -27.08
C LYS A 121 47.96 52.10 -25.74
N ALA A 122 48.00 53.44 -25.67
CA ALA A 122 47.62 54.19 -24.47
C ALA A 122 46.13 53.98 -24.10
N ALA A 123 45.24 53.96 -25.10
CA ALA A 123 43.82 53.68 -24.89
C ALA A 123 43.58 52.23 -24.43
N ALA A 124 44.33 51.26 -24.96
CA ALA A 124 44.26 49.86 -24.55
C ALA A 124 44.73 49.65 -23.11
N LEU A 125 45.81 50.30 -22.70
CA LEU A 125 46.30 50.29 -21.31
C LEU A 125 45.28 50.89 -20.34
N LYS A 126 44.64 52.01 -20.71
CA LYS A 126 43.58 52.63 -19.91
C LYS A 126 42.37 51.70 -19.74
N ARG A 127 41.91 51.06 -20.82
CA ARG A 127 40.81 50.07 -20.77
C ARG A 127 41.17 48.85 -19.92
N ALA A 128 42.42 48.39 -19.98
CA ALA A 128 42.91 47.28 -19.15
C ALA A 128 42.92 47.65 -17.66
N ALA A 129 43.36 48.86 -17.32
CA ALA A 129 43.34 49.38 -15.95
C ALA A 129 41.91 49.52 -15.39
N GLU A 130 40.98 50.05 -16.19
CA GLU A 130 39.56 50.15 -15.82
C GLU A 130 38.91 48.78 -15.60
N LYS A 131 39.22 47.79 -16.46
CA LYS A 131 38.74 46.41 -16.33
C LYS A 131 39.30 45.71 -15.08
N ALA A 132 40.58 45.96 -14.75
CA ALA A 132 41.20 45.44 -13.54
C ALA A 132 40.59 46.04 -12.26
N ALA A 133 40.31 47.35 -12.26
CA ALA A 133 39.63 48.02 -11.16
C ALA A 133 38.19 47.50 -10.96
N ALA A 134 37.45 47.29 -12.05
CA ALA A 134 36.10 46.70 -12.00
C ALA A 134 36.12 45.26 -11.48
N ALA A 135 37.09 44.44 -11.89
CA ALA A 135 37.25 43.07 -11.40
C ALA A 135 37.56 43.02 -9.90
N LYS A 136 38.40 43.93 -9.40
CA LYS A 136 38.69 44.05 -7.95
C LYS A 136 37.43 44.39 -7.16
N LYS A 137 36.66 45.38 -7.61
CA LYS A 137 35.39 45.79 -6.98
C LYS A 137 34.33 44.67 -7.00
N ALA A 138 34.27 43.88 -8.08
CA ALA A 138 33.39 42.72 -8.17
C ALA A 138 33.77 41.60 -7.19
N LYS A 139 35.08 41.33 -7.03
CA LYS A 139 35.60 40.33 -6.08
C LYS A 139 35.30 40.71 -4.63
N GLU A 140 35.45 41.98 -4.27
CA GLU A 140 35.11 42.51 -2.95
C GLU A 140 33.61 42.40 -2.66
N LYS A 141 32.75 42.74 -3.64
CA LYS A 141 31.29 42.59 -3.53
C LYS A 141 30.86 41.13 -3.37
N ALA A 142 31.49 40.20 -4.09
CA ALA A 142 31.22 38.77 -3.96
C ALA A 142 31.63 38.21 -2.59
N ALA A 143 32.78 38.64 -2.06
CA ALA A 143 33.23 38.27 -0.73
C ALA A 143 32.28 38.79 0.38
N ALA A 144 31.80 40.02 0.25
CA ALA A 144 30.81 40.60 1.17
C ALA A 144 29.47 39.84 1.16
N LEU A 145 28.97 39.48 -0.03
CA LEU A 145 27.74 38.69 -0.17
C LEU A 145 27.88 37.28 0.42
N LYS A 146 29.04 36.64 0.24
CA LYS A 146 29.32 35.32 0.83
C LYS A 146 29.33 35.39 2.36
N LYS A 147 30.01 36.38 2.95
CA LYS A 147 30.05 36.59 4.40
C LYS A 147 28.65 36.86 4.98
N ALA A 148 27.83 37.65 4.29
CA ALA A 148 26.45 37.92 4.70
C ALA A 148 25.56 36.65 4.61
N ALA A 149 25.78 35.79 3.62
CA ALA A 149 25.07 34.52 3.49
C ALA A 149 25.45 33.51 4.59
N GLU A 150 26.74 33.43 4.94
CA GLU A 150 27.24 32.60 6.04
C GLU A 150 26.69 33.05 7.39
N GLN A 151 26.62 34.37 7.62
CA GLN A 151 26.05 34.94 8.85
C GLN A 151 24.54 34.64 8.98
N LYS A 152 23.76 34.81 7.90
CA LYS A 152 22.33 34.42 7.88
C LYS A 152 22.13 32.92 8.07
N ALA A 153 23.02 32.08 7.55
CA ALA A 153 22.96 30.63 7.76
C ALA A 153 23.25 30.24 9.21
N ALA A 154 24.22 30.90 9.86
CA ALA A 154 24.54 30.71 11.27
C ALA A 154 23.38 31.15 12.19
N GLU A 155 22.75 32.29 11.92
CA GLU A 155 21.58 32.78 12.65
C GLU A 155 20.38 31.80 12.53
N LYS A 156 20.12 31.29 11.32
CA LYS A 156 19.07 30.30 11.09
C LYS A 156 19.36 28.98 11.81
N ALA A 157 20.61 28.54 11.84
CA ALA A 157 21.03 27.34 12.58
C ALA A 157 20.86 27.50 14.10
N ALA A 158 21.20 28.69 14.63
CA ALA A 158 20.99 29.02 16.05
C ALA A 158 19.49 29.05 16.40
N HIS A 159 18.65 29.65 15.55
CA HIS A 159 17.20 29.67 15.74
C HIS A 159 16.58 28.26 15.74
N ILE A 160 17.00 27.39 14.81
CA ILE A 160 16.57 25.98 14.79
C ILE A 160 17.04 25.23 16.05
N LYS A 161 18.26 25.49 16.53
CA LYS A 161 18.77 24.88 17.77
C LYS A 161 17.93 25.29 18.99
N LYS A 162 17.51 26.56 19.06
CA LYS A 162 16.61 27.09 20.10
C LYS A 162 15.20 26.46 20.03
N LEU A 163 14.59 26.41 18.85
CA LEU A 163 13.28 25.75 18.66
C LEU A 163 13.34 24.25 19.05
N ARG A 164 14.46 23.57 18.77
CA ARG A 164 14.67 22.17 19.18
C ARG A 164 14.83 22.00 20.69
N SER A 165 15.48 22.93 21.40
CA SER A 165 15.52 22.88 22.87
C SER A 165 14.15 23.15 23.49
N GLU A 166 13.38 24.10 22.94
CA GLU A 166 12.02 24.41 23.41
C GLU A 166 11.06 23.24 23.14
N HIS A 167 11.15 22.59 21.98
CA HIS A 167 10.36 21.40 21.68
C HIS A 167 10.72 20.20 22.58
N ARG A 168 12.01 20.01 22.91
CA ARG A 168 12.45 19.00 23.89
C ARG A 168 11.91 19.28 25.30
N ALA A 169 11.90 20.55 25.72
CA ALA A 169 11.32 20.93 27.00
C ALA A 169 9.80 20.67 27.04
N ARG A 170 9.09 20.92 25.92
CA ARG A 170 7.65 20.58 25.79
C ARG A 170 7.38 19.07 25.82
N LEU A 171 8.17 18.27 25.10
CA LEU A 171 8.04 16.81 25.10
C LEU A 171 8.40 16.18 26.46
N ALA A 172 9.23 16.84 27.27
CA ALA A 172 9.55 16.43 28.63
C ALA A 172 8.46 16.84 29.66
N ALA A 173 7.60 17.81 29.30
CA ALA A 173 6.52 18.32 30.14
C ALA A 173 5.15 17.68 29.83
N ASP A 174 5.01 16.98 28.71
CA ASP A 174 3.82 16.16 28.43
C ASP A 174 3.83 14.94 29.38
N PRO A 175 2.74 14.71 30.16
CA PRO A 175 2.66 13.51 30.98
C PRO A 175 2.69 12.28 30.07
N PRO A 176 3.42 11.22 30.44
CA PRO A 176 3.43 9.99 29.66
C PRO A 176 1.99 9.48 29.49
N ARG A 177 1.62 9.12 28.26
CA ARG A 177 0.38 8.36 28.03
C ARG A 177 0.40 7.13 28.94
N PRO A 178 -0.73 6.75 29.56
CA PRO A 178 -0.78 5.66 30.53
C PRO A 178 -0.64 4.31 29.83
N CYS A 179 0.59 3.94 29.48
CA CYS A 179 1.05 2.57 29.18
C CYS A 179 2.59 2.43 29.22
N LEU A 180 3.33 3.40 29.77
CA LEU A 180 4.80 3.34 29.88
C LEU A 180 5.25 3.32 31.34
N GLU A 181 4.86 2.28 32.07
CA GLU A 181 5.59 1.91 33.28
C GLU A 181 6.28 0.57 33.08
N LYS A 182 7.58 0.59 33.43
CA LYS A 182 8.60 -0.46 33.32
C LYS A 182 9.20 -0.60 31.92
N ARG A 183 10.38 0.03 31.73
CA ARG A 183 11.41 -0.52 30.85
C ARG A 183 11.70 -1.95 31.36
N PRO A 184 11.39 -3.03 30.62
CA PRO A 184 11.81 -4.35 31.05
C PRO A 184 13.33 -4.40 30.93
N SER A 185 13.99 -4.73 32.03
CA SER A 185 15.40 -5.15 32.04
C SER A 185 15.62 -6.23 30.99
N TYR A 186 16.69 -6.10 30.22
CA TYR A 186 17.16 -7.13 29.30
C TYR A 186 17.57 -8.38 30.10
N HIS A 187 16.61 -9.28 30.35
CA HIS A 187 16.91 -10.55 31.00
C HIS A 187 17.64 -11.46 30.01
N ARG A 188 18.90 -11.74 30.33
CA ARG A 188 19.81 -12.59 29.54
C ARG A 188 19.48 -14.10 29.63
N ASN A 189 18.51 -14.48 30.47
CA ASN A 189 18.02 -15.85 30.67
C ASN A 189 16.54 -15.97 30.25
N GLN A 190 16.23 -15.74 28.97
CA GLN A 190 14.91 -16.05 28.43
C GLN A 190 14.94 -17.46 27.83
N SER A 191 14.00 -18.30 28.25
CA SER A 191 13.64 -19.54 27.54
C SER A 191 13.47 -19.21 26.06
N ALA A 192 14.02 -20.05 25.17
CA ALA A 192 13.94 -19.80 23.74
C ALA A 192 12.48 -19.65 23.31
N LEU A 193 12.12 -18.52 22.67
CA LEU A 193 10.78 -18.33 22.11
C LEU A 193 10.59 -19.28 20.92
N ILE A 194 9.73 -20.29 21.08
CA ILE A 194 9.43 -21.27 20.03
C ILE A 194 8.18 -20.85 19.27
N CYS A 195 8.30 -20.72 17.96
CA CYS A 195 7.19 -20.32 17.09
C CYS A 195 6.16 -21.46 16.96
N LYS A 196 4.89 -21.20 17.29
CA LYS A 196 3.80 -22.20 17.11
C LYS A 196 3.66 -22.67 15.66
N THR A 197 3.97 -21.82 14.68
CA THR A 197 3.75 -22.12 13.26
C THR A 197 4.89 -22.92 12.62
N CYS A 198 6.15 -22.54 12.84
CA CYS A 198 7.30 -23.20 12.20
C CYS A 198 8.16 -24.02 13.17
N GLN A 199 7.85 -24.00 14.47
CA GLN A 199 8.58 -24.71 15.53
C GLN A 199 10.06 -24.30 15.67
N GLN A 200 10.48 -23.22 15.01
CA GLN A 200 11.84 -22.68 15.13
C GLN A 200 11.95 -21.75 16.35
N SER A 201 13.12 -21.75 16.96
CA SER A 201 13.48 -20.78 17.99
C SER A 201 13.70 -19.39 17.40
N SER A 202 13.38 -18.36 18.18
CA SER A 202 13.49 -16.97 17.77
C SER A 202 14.51 -16.24 18.64
N ASN A 203 15.41 -15.50 17.98
CA ASN A 203 16.45 -14.68 18.61
C ASN A 203 15.96 -13.27 18.99
N LEU A 204 14.65 -13.09 19.20
CA LEU A 204 14.12 -11.80 19.63
C LEU A 204 14.63 -11.50 21.04
N ARG A 205 15.21 -10.31 21.22
CA ARG A 205 15.71 -9.86 22.54
C ARG A 205 14.62 -9.51 23.55
N ARG A 206 13.38 -9.35 23.09
CA ARG A 206 12.22 -8.99 23.89
C ARG A 206 11.10 -9.97 23.60
N ILE A 207 10.41 -10.38 24.65
CA ILE A 207 9.19 -11.19 24.55
C ILE A 207 8.07 -10.26 24.09
N PRO A 208 7.40 -10.53 22.95
CA PRO A 208 6.21 -9.80 22.55
C PRO A 208 5.05 -10.11 23.49
N ASP A 209 4.02 -9.27 23.44
CA ASP A 209 2.69 -9.59 23.95
C ASP A 209 2.13 -10.84 23.25
N LEU A 210 1.89 -11.88 24.04
CA LEU A 210 1.46 -13.20 23.59
C LEU A 210 -0.05 -13.32 23.76
N LYS A 211 -0.80 -13.12 22.67
CA LYS A 211 -2.23 -13.45 22.64
C LYS A 211 -2.39 -14.96 22.84
N ASP A 212 -3.22 -15.33 23.82
CA ASP A 212 -3.49 -16.73 24.20
C ASP A 212 -2.21 -17.53 24.57
N GLY A 213 -1.15 -16.86 25.03
CA GLY A 213 0.12 -17.49 25.37
C GLY A 213 0.93 -18.02 24.17
N VAL A 214 0.55 -17.66 22.94
CA VAL A 214 1.15 -18.18 21.71
C VAL A 214 2.13 -17.20 21.09
N PHE A 215 3.35 -17.68 20.81
CA PHE A 215 4.35 -16.93 20.04
C PHE A 215 4.34 -17.31 18.54
N VAL A 216 4.34 -16.29 17.67
CA VAL A 216 4.53 -16.45 16.22
C VAL A 216 5.72 -15.60 15.77
N CYS A 217 6.71 -16.23 15.13
CA CYS A 217 7.93 -15.54 14.72
C CYS A 217 7.68 -14.54 13.57
N PRO A 218 8.56 -13.53 13.40
CA PRO A 218 8.42 -12.54 12.33
C PRO A 218 8.27 -13.14 10.93
N VAL A 219 9.01 -14.23 10.63
CA VAL A 219 8.94 -14.88 9.30
C VAL A 219 7.56 -15.47 9.02
N CYS A 220 6.97 -16.17 9.99
CA CYS A 220 5.63 -16.71 9.86
C CYS A 220 4.58 -15.60 9.78
N ARG A 221 4.75 -14.52 10.56
CA ARG A 221 3.90 -13.33 10.47
C ARG A 221 3.97 -12.67 9.10
N PHE A 222 5.15 -12.56 8.49
CA PHE A 222 5.29 -12.03 7.13
C PHE A 222 4.69 -12.95 6.07
N ARG A 223 4.75 -14.27 6.25
CA ARG A 223 4.11 -15.25 5.36
C ARG A 223 2.60 -15.07 5.35
N ASP A 224 2.01 -14.95 6.53
CA ASP A 224 0.56 -14.83 6.74
C ASP A 224 0.01 -13.41 6.48
N MET A 225 0.86 -12.40 6.34
CA MET A 225 0.44 -10.98 6.28
C MET A 225 -0.50 -10.62 5.12
N ASP A 226 -0.29 -11.15 3.92
CA ASP A 226 -1.07 -10.78 2.72
C ASP A 226 -1.47 -12.00 1.89
N PRO A 227 -2.71 -12.50 2.03
CA PRO A 227 -3.25 -13.57 1.21
C PRO A 227 -3.37 -13.26 -0.29
N LEU A 228 -3.42 -11.99 -0.71
CA LEU A 228 -3.49 -11.63 -2.14
C LEU A 228 -2.12 -11.63 -2.81
N SER A 229 -1.06 -11.45 -2.03
CA SER A 229 0.32 -11.51 -2.50
C SER A 229 1.12 -12.43 -1.57
N PRO A 230 0.81 -13.74 -1.50
CA PRO A 230 1.49 -14.64 -0.59
C PRO A 230 2.98 -14.69 -0.91
N MET A 231 3.76 -14.80 0.16
CA MET A 231 5.18 -15.07 0.05
C MET A 231 5.37 -16.47 -0.54
N LYS A 232 6.29 -16.61 -1.50
CA LYS A 232 6.61 -17.93 -2.08
C LYS A 232 7.04 -18.93 -0.99
N GLU A 233 6.55 -20.15 -1.10
CA GLU A 233 6.94 -21.26 -0.24
C GLU A 233 8.41 -21.68 -0.48
N ASN A 234 9.02 -22.35 0.50
CA ASN A 234 10.43 -22.79 0.57
C ASN A 234 11.47 -21.68 0.84
N GLU A 235 12.76 -22.05 0.86
CA GLU A 235 13.92 -21.24 1.27
C GLU A 235 14.12 -19.91 0.51
N LYS A 236 13.30 -19.62 -0.52
CA LYS A 236 13.50 -18.47 -1.43
C LYS A 236 12.42 -17.38 -1.35
N GLY A 237 11.41 -17.54 -0.48
CA GLY A 237 10.36 -16.54 -0.30
C GLY A 237 10.82 -15.31 0.49
N LEU A 238 11.62 -15.53 1.54
CA LEU A 238 12.21 -14.46 2.34
C LEU A 238 13.61 -14.15 1.80
N LEU A 239 13.78 -13.01 1.15
CA LEU A 239 15.06 -12.62 0.55
C LEU A 239 15.98 -11.95 1.57
N LYS A 240 15.40 -11.18 2.50
CA LYS A 240 16.14 -10.58 3.62
C LYS A 240 15.20 -10.32 4.78
N LEU A 241 15.65 -10.66 5.99
CA LEU A 241 15.06 -10.19 7.24
C LEU A 241 16.08 -9.27 7.94
N ILE A 242 15.61 -8.12 8.41
CA ILE A 242 16.41 -7.17 9.19
C ILE A 242 15.65 -6.91 10.48
N LEU A 243 16.14 -7.49 11.57
CA LEU A 243 15.71 -7.13 12.92
C LEU A 243 16.40 -5.82 13.28
N LEU A 244 15.65 -4.78 13.62
CA LEU A 244 16.21 -3.47 13.95
C LEU A 244 16.76 -3.43 15.39
N GLN A 245 17.29 -4.55 15.85
CA GLN A 245 17.89 -4.74 17.16
C GLN A 245 19.42 -4.74 17.03
N PRO A 246 20.19 -4.63 18.12
CA PRO A 246 21.64 -4.71 18.02
C PRO A 246 22.08 -6.08 17.46
N PRO A 247 23.13 -6.13 16.61
CA PRO A 247 24.04 -5.04 16.28
C PRO A 247 23.60 -4.14 15.12
N VAL A 248 22.45 -4.41 14.47
CA VAL A 248 21.99 -3.62 13.30
C VAL A 248 21.72 -2.18 13.70
N LEU A 249 21.00 -1.98 14.81
CA LEU A 249 20.86 -0.67 15.44
C LEU A 249 21.48 -0.75 16.84
N PRO A 250 22.52 0.06 17.13
CA PRO A 250 23.07 0.18 18.48
C PRO A 250 22.01 0.57 19.51
N GLU A 251 22.25 0.25 20.78
CA GLU A 251 21.30 0.52 21.87
C GLU A 251 21.05 2.02 22.06
N GLU A 252 22.04 2.84 21.73
CA GLU A 252 22.07 4.30 21.88
C GLU A 252 21.40 5.04 20.70
N THR A 253 20.77 4.33 19.76
CA THR A 253 20.16 4.94 18.58
C THR A 253 19.06 5.94 18.97
N MET A 254 19.33 7.23 18.78
CA MET A 254 18.45 8.35 19.13
C MET A 254 17.35 8.61 18.11
N GLY A 255 16.53 7.59 17.84
CA GLY A 255 15.26 7.73 17.13
C GLY A 255 15.30 7.89 15.63
N GLU A 256 16.50 8.07 15.05
CA GLU A 256 16.74 8.01 13.62
C GLU A 256 17.82 7.00 13.33
N ALA A 257 17.65 6.29 12.22
CA ALA A 257 18.65 5.35 11.75
C ALA A 257 18.70 5.27 10.24
N THR A 258 19.86 4.92 9.72
CA THR A 258 20.03 4.54 8.31
C THR A 258 20.70 3.18 8.23
N VAL A 259 20.02 2.22 7.62
CA VAL A 259 20.53 0.86 7.38
C VAL A 259 20.85 0.71 5.90
N ARG A 260 22.01 0.10 5.59
CA ARG A 260 22.38 -0.27 4.22
C ARG A 260 22.42 -1.78 4.08
N VAL A 261 21.85 -2.30 3.00
CA VAL A 261 21.77 -3.73 2.72
C VAL A 261 22.14 -4.00 1.29
N ARG A 262 23.05 -4.95 1.09
CA ARG A 262 23.32 -5.54 -0.22
C ARG A 262 22.41 -6.74 -0.43
N LEU A 263 21.70 -6.77 -1.55
CA LEU A 263 20.75 -7.82 -1.89
C LEU A 263 21.06 -8.37 -3.29
N ASN A 264 21.51 -9.61 -3.37
CA ASN A 264 21.80 -10.27 -4.64
C ASN A 264 20.54 -10.98 -5.18
N ILE A 265 20.09 -10.61 -6.38
CA ILE A 265 18.88 -11.15 -7.01
C ILE A 265 19.15 -11.49 -8.49
N PRO A 266 19.99 -12.51 -8.79
CA PRO A 266 20.41 -12.79 -10.16
C PRO A 266 19.25 -13.24 -11.07
N ASN A 267 18.17 -13.78 -10.48
CA ASN A 267 17.05 -14.38 -11.20
C ASN A 267 15.84 -13.43 -11.36
N LEU A 268 15.97 -12.14 -11.05
CA LEU A 268 14.84 -11.20 -11.02
C LEU A 268 14.06 -11.15 -12.36
N GLN A 269 14.74 -11.16 -13.49
CA GLN A 269 14.06 -11.13 -14.80
C GLN A 269 13.20 -12.38 -15.04
N ARG A 270 13.69 -13.56 -14.63
CA ARG A 270 12.92 -14.81 -14.72
C ARG A 270 11.69 -14.74 -13.82
N TRP A 271 11.82 -14.21 -12.62
CA TRP A 271 10.72 -14.05 -11.67
C TRP A 271 9.62 -13.14 -12.21
N ARG A 272 9.99 -11.99 -12.78
CA ARG A 272 9.03 -11.08 -13.43
C ARG A 272 8.26 -11.75 -14.57
N LYS A 273 8.94 -12.54 -15.41
CA LYS A 273 8.29 -13.33 -16.47
C LYS A 273 7.29 -14.35 -15.93
N GLN A 274 7.44 -14.79 -14.67
CA GLN A 274 6.53 -15.71 -13.99
C GLN A 274 5.43 -15.00 -13.19
N GLY A 275 5.32 -13.68 -13.31
CA GLY A 275 4.36 -12.85 -12.56
C GLY A 275 4.71 -12.69 -11.08
N GLU A 276 5.97 -12.88 -10.72
CA GLU A 276 6.44 -12.74 -9.34
C GLU A 276 7.06 -11.37 -9.10
N GLU A 277 6.90 -10.88 -7.88
CA GLU A 277 7.24 -9.53 -7.46
C GLU A 277 8.05 -9.53 -6.16
N ILE A 278 8.69 -8.40 -5.85
CA ILE A 278 9.42 -8.14 -4.62
C ILE A 278 8.71 -7.06 -3.82
N ASP A 279 8.26 -7.43 -2.62
CA ASP A 279 7.60 -6.54 -1.68
C ASP A 279 8.46 -6.32 -0.43
N VAL A 280 8.30 -5.15 0.16
CA VAL A 280 8.86 -4.79 1.46
C VAL A 280 7.73 -4.74 2.48
N ARG A 281 7.90 -5.51 3.55
CA ARG A 281 6.96 -5.64 4.66
C ARG A 281 7.64 -5.24 5.96
N MET A 282 6.87 -4.74 6.91
CA MET A 282 7.40 -4.33 8.21
C MET A 282 6.40 -4.63 9.33
N LEU A 283 6.91 -5.11 10.47
CA LEU A 283 6.14 -5.49 11.65
C LEU A 283 6.65 -4.74 12.87
N ASN A 284 5.75 -4.53 13.83
CA ASN A 284 6.12 -4.25 15.23
C ASN A 284 6.37 -5.60 15.95
N LEU A 285 7.51 -5.69 16.64
CA LEU A 285 8.00 -6.84 17.38
C LEU A 285 7.42 -6.97 18.80
N ASP A 286 6.64 -6.00 19.27
CA ASP A 286 6.00 -6.04 20.59
C ASP A 286 4.73 -6.87 20.63
N THR A 287 4.15 -7.20 19.48
CA THR A 287 2.96 -8.05 19.39
C THR A 287 3.24 -9.22 18.46
N CYS A 288 2.41 -10.26 18.54
CA CYS A 288 2.42 -11.36 17.56
C CYS A 288 1.48 -11.12 16.36
N ASP A 289 0.89 -9.93 16.21
CA ASP A 289 -0.07 -9.64 15.15
C ASP A 289 0.54 -9.67 13.74
N THR A 290 -0.22 -9.99 12.71
CA THR A 290 0.27 -9.98 11.32
C THR A 290 0.12 -8.64 10.61
N LEU A 291 -0.11 -7.56 11.38
CA LEU A 291 -0.37 -6.22 10.86
C LEU A 291 0.89 -5.54 10.31
N GLN A 292 0.79 -5.05 9.08
CA GLN A 292 1.80 -4.18 8.49
C GLN A 292 1.90 -2.88 9.28
N CYS A 293 3.11 -2.48 9.67
CA CYS A 293 3.35 -1.25 10.42
C CYS A 293 4.68 -0.63 10.00
N TRP A 294 4.64 0.61 9.50
CA TRP A 294 5.83 1.41 9.24
C TRP A 294 6.16 2.29 10.47
N PRO A 295 7.42 2.69 10.67
CA PRO A 295 7.79 3.70 11.67
C PRO A 295 7.09 5.04 11.39
N HIS A 296 7.28 6.02 12.28
CA HIS A 296 6.78 7.37 12.09
C HIS A 296 7.12 7.91 10.69
N SER A 297 8.35 7.78 10.21
CA SER A 297 8.65 8.00 8.79
C SER A 297 9.75 7.07 8.28
N LEU A 298 9.72 6.76 6.98
CA LEU A 298 10.71 5.91 6.33
C LEU A 298 10.90 6.31 4.87
N THR A 299 12.14 6.34 4.40
CA THR A 299 12.45 6.45 2.98
C THR A 299 13.39 5.32 2.57
N MET A 300 13.07 4.65 1.47
CA MET A 300 13.88 3.56 0.93
C MET A 300 14.39 3.93 -0.46
N TRP A 301 15.69 3.70 -0.67
CA TRP A 301 16.35 3.81 -1.97
C TRP A 301 16.88 2.44 -2.40
N ALA A 302 16.81 2.18 -3.69
CA ALA A 302 17.43 1.04 -4.34
C ALA A 302 18.31 1.55 -5.48
N ASN A 303 19.59 1.19 -5.47
CA ASN A 303 20.56 1.56 -6.50
C ASN A 303 20.64 3.08 -6.73
N GLY A 304 20.56 3.86 -5.66
CA GLY A 304 20.58 5.33 -5.69
C GLY A 304 19.24 6.00 -6.05
N VAL A 305 18.23 5.24 -6.50
CA VAL A 305 16.90 5.75 -6.85
C VAL A 305 15.94 5.56 -5.67
N GLN A 306 15.15 6.59 -5.35
CA GLN A 306 14.12 6.48 -4.30
C GLN A 306 13.03 5.50 -4.74
N ALA A 307 12.90 4.38 -4.04
CA ALA A 307 11.90 3.36 -4.32
C ALA A 307 10.53 3.76 -3.78
N PHE A 308 10.47 4.20 -2.51
CA PHE A 308 9.25 4.75 -1.91
C PHE A 308 9.56 5.58 -0.66
N GLN A 309 8.56 6.35 -0.22
CA GLN A 309 8.58 7.13 1.01
C GLN A 309 7.29 6.90 1.79
N VAL A 310 7.44 6.81 3.11
CA VAL A 310 6.37 6.73 4.10
C VAL A 310 6.42 8.00 4.93
N GLU A 311 5.39 8.82 4.76
CA GLU A 311 5.21 10.06 5.49
C GLU A 311 4.74 9.83 6.92
N ALA A 312 5.01 10.82 7.77
CA ALA A 312 4.45 10.90 9.11
C ALA A 312 2.91 10.80 9.10
N PRO A 313 2.31 10.10 10.08
CA PRO A 313 0.87 10.18 10.28
C PRO A 313 0.46 11.64 10.53
N LYS A 314 -0.64 12.08 9.93
CA LYS A 314 -1.22 13.39 10.23
C LYS A 314 -1.73 13.40 11.67
N GLU A 315 -1.66 14.55 12.32
CA GLU A 315 -2.14 14.72 13.69
C GLU A 315 -3.59 14.26 13.82
N GLY A 316 -3.89 13.49 14.87
CA GLY A 316 -5.22 12.89 15.09
C GLY A 316 -5.60 11.72 14.18
N HIS A 317 -4.78 11.34 13.18
CA HIS A 317 -5.13 10.28 12.22
C HIS A 317 -4.18 9.09 12.25
N LYS A 318 -4.75 7.87 12.30
CA LYS A 318 -3.99 6.63 12.09
C LYS A 318 -3.66 6.45 10.61
N ARG A 319 -2.38 6.24 10.28
CA ARG A 319 -1.92 5.97 8.91
C ARG A 319 -2.38 4.58 8.46
N ARG A 320 -2.83 4.47 7.20
CA ARG A 320 -3.20 3.19 6.57
C ARG A 320 -1.96 2.55 5.97
N ASP A 321 -1.25 1.80 6.80
CA ASP A 321 -0.01 1.13 6.39
C ASP A 321 -0.30 -0.09 5.51
N ALA A 322 0.45 -0.18 4.41
CA ALA A 322 0.40 -1.29 3.46
C ALA A 322 1.83 -1.65 2.99
N PRO A 323 2.09 -2.92 2.61
CA PRO A 323 3.35 -3.34 2.02
C PRO A 323 3.71 -2.52 0.77
N ARG A 324 5.01 -2.44 0.46
CA ARG A 324 5.50 -1.64 -0.67
C ARG A 324 6.23 -2.50 -1.69
N ARG A 325 5.72 -2.51 -2.91
CA ARG A 325 6.36 -3.17 -4.05
C ARG A 325 7.56 -2.37 -4.54
N ILE A 326 8.71 -3.03 -4.68
CA ILE A 326 9.96 -2.39 -5.09
C ILE A 326 10.58 -3.00 -6.34
N SER A 327 9.97 -4.01 -6.94
CA SER A 327 10.51 -4.75 -8.09
C SER A 327 11.08 -3.84 -9.16
N ALA A 328 10.37 -2.79 -9.56
CA ALA A 328 10.77 -1.89 -10.64
C ALA A 328 12.11 -1.16 -10.40
N CYS A 329 12.53 -0.99 -9.15
CA CYS A 329 13.77 -0.30 -8.79
C CYS A 329 14.98 -1.25 -8.69
N LEU A 330 14.76 -2.56 -8.84
CA LEU A 330 15.76 -3.61 -8.67
C LEU A 330 16.31 -4.09 -10.02
N LYS A 331 17.58 -4.51 -9.99
CA LYS A 331 18.35 -5.12 -11.09
C LYS A 331 18.52 -6.63 -10.85
N SER A 332 18.76 -7.38 -11.93
CA SER A 332 18.97 -8.84 -11.90
C SER A 332 20.41 -9.20 -11.50
N ASP A 333 20.84 -8.69 -10.35
CA ASP A 333 22.22 -8.67 -9.86
C ASP A 333 22.21 -8.27 -8.37
N GLN A 334 23.35 -7.91 -7.81
CA GLN A 334 23.53 -7.15 -6.59
C GLN A 334 22.82 -5.79 -6.67
N ASN A 335 22.03 -5.53 -5.64
CA ASN A 335 21.31 -4.28 -5.42
C ASN A 335 21.77 -3.66 -4.11
N ASP A 336 22.04 -2.35 -4.15
CA ASP A 336 22.36 -1.57 -2.97
C ASP A 336 21.10 -0.88 -2.44
N LEU A 337 20.65 -1.30 -1.26
CA LEU A 337 19.48 -0.76 -0.60
C LEU A 337 19.91 0.14 0.55
N LYS A 338 19.31 1.33 0.62
CA LYS A 338 19.45 2.26 1.74
C LYS A 338 18.08 2.51 2.33
N ILE A 339 17.92 2.38 3.63
CA ILE A 339 16.67 2.58 4.34
C ILE A 339 16.94 3.61 5.44
N SER A 340 16.31 4.77 5.38
CA SER A 340 16.38 5.80 6.42
C SER A 340 15.04 5.88 7.12
N MET A 341 15.05 5.92 8.45
CA MET A 341 13.85 5.80 9.27
C MET A 341 13.93 6.74 10.47
N ARG A 342 12.76 7.20 10.93
CA ARG A 342 12.59 7.92 12.19
C ARG A 342 11.43 7.32 12.95
N ASP A 343 11.61 7.01 14.23
CA ASP A 343 10.55 6.56 15.12
C ASP A 343 10.94 6.70 16.60
N GLY A 344 10.63 7.85 17.20
CA GLY A 344 10.72 8.06 18.66
C GLY A 344 12.00 7.48 19.28
N LEU A 345 11.89 6.70 20.35
CA LEU A 345 12.99 5.86 20.87
C LEU A 345 12.66 4.36 20.64
N THR A 346 11.93 4.07 19.57
CA THR A 346 11.20 2.81 19.39
C THR A 346 11.60 2.03 18.15
N LEU A 347 12.56 2.51 17.33
CA LEU A 347 13.03 1.81 16.13
C LEU A 347 13.44 0.35 16.37
N GLN A 348 13.96 0.02 17.56
CA GLN A 348 14.34 -1.35 17.95
C GLN A 348 13.17 -2.31 18.18
N ARG A 349 11.94 -1.80 18.11
CA ARG A 349 10.68 -2.54 18.22
C ARG A 349 10.17 -2.95 16.84
N PHE A 350 10.93 -2.74 15.77
CA PHE A 350 10.51 -3.08 14.42
C PHE A 350 11.40 -4.13 13.77
N CYS A 351 10.85 -4.83 12.78
CA CYS A 351 11.64 -5.58 11.81
C CYS A 351 11.09 -5.35 10.41
N ILE A 352 11.99 -5.40 9.42
CA ILE A 352 11.65 -5.24 8.01
C ILE A 352 12.07 -6.49 7.23
N ALA A 353 11.22 -6.92 6.32
CA ALA A 353 11.49 -8.04 5.43
C ALA A 353 11.35 -7.62 3.97
N ILE A 354 12.25 -8.16 3.15
CA ILE A 354 12.16 -8.11 1.69
C ILE A 354 11.76 -9.51 1.25
N VAL A 355 10.60 -9.61 0.61
CA VAL A 355 9.95 -10.88 0.30
C VAL A 355 9.67 -11.01 -1.19
N ARG A 356 9.81 -12.22 -1.71
CA ARG A 356 9.39 -12.62 -3.04
C ARG A 356 7.97 -13.15 -2.96
N VAL A 357 7.07 -12.54 -3.72
CA VAL A 357 5.64 -12.84 -3.72
C VAL A 357 5.16 -13.22 -5.11
N LYS A 358 4.04 -13.94 -5.19
CA LYS A 358 3.30 -14.14 -6.44
C LYS A 358 1.84 -13.76 -6.17
N PRO A 359 1.36 -12.63 -6.71
CA PRO A 359 -0.04 -12.25 -6.56
C PRO A 359 -0.98 -13.36 -7.05
N ILE A 360 -2.03 -13.64 -6.28
CA ILE A 360 -3.03 -14.66 -6.57
C ILE A 360 -4.29 -14.00 -7.13
N HIS A 361 -4.90 -14.63 -8.15
CA HIS A 361 -6.20 -14.21 -8.68
C HIS A 361 -7.37 -14.87 -7.93
N VAL A 362 -8.55 -14.24 -7.97
CA VAL A 362 -9.77 -14.73 -7.28
C VAL A 362 -10.06 -16.20 -7.58
N VAL A 363 -9.93 -16.61 -8.85
CA VAL A 363 -10.14 -17.99 -9.31
C VAL A 363 -9.17 -18.97 -8.65
N GLU A 364 -7.92 -18.58 -8.47
CA GLU A 364 -6.92 -19.42 -7.80
C GLU A 364 -7.16 -19.47 -6.29
N MET A 365 -7.54 -18.35 -5.68
CA MET A 365 -7.87 -18.28 -4.25
C MET A 365 -9.09 -19.13 -3.89
N ARG A 366 -10.09 -19.22 -4.77
CA ARG A 366 -11.23 -20.13 -4.57
C ARG A 366 -10.79 -21.58 -4.43
N LYS A 367 -9.76 -22.00 -5.19
CA LYS A 367 -9.26 -23.38 -5.15
C LYS A 367 -8.54 -23.72 -3.83
N SER A 368 -8.07 -22.72 -3.08
CA SER A 368 -7.44 -22.96 -1.77
C SER A 368 -8.43 -23.06 -0.62
N ILE A 369 -9.70 -22.71 -0.83
CA ILE A 369 -10.74 -22.79 0.20
C ILE A 369 -11.32 -24.19 0.18
N ARG A 370 -11.25 -24.86 1.33
CA ARG A 370 -11.75 -26.23 1.46
C ARG A 370 -13.28 -26.25 1.46
N PRO A 371 -13.92 -27.19 0.75
CA PRO A 371 -15.32 -27.50 0.96
C PRO A 371 -15.50 -28.27 2.27
N VAL A 372 -16.58 -27.97 2.98
CA VAL A 372 -17.13 -28.79 4.05
C VAL A 372 -18.35 -29.48 3.49
N SER A 373 -18.47 -30.80 3.66
CA SER A 373 -19.59 -31.59 3.15
C SER A 373 -20.94 -31.09 3.69
N GLU A 374 -22.04 -31.46 3.04
CA GLU A 374 -23.39 -31.13 3.50
C GLU A 374 -23.63 -31.58 4.95
N ASP A 375 -23.29 -32.83 5.29
CA ASP A 375 -23.39 -33.33 6.67
C ASP A 375 -22.52 -32.54 7.65
N GLY A 376 -21.33 -32.13 7.22
CA GLY A 376 -20.43 -31.31 8.03
C GLY A 376 -20.99 -29.91 8.27
N GLY A 377 -21.54 -29.28 7.23
CA GLY A 377 -22.18 -27.97 7.31
C GLY A 377 -23.41 -28.00 8.20
N LYS A 378 -24.26 -29.03 8.07
CA LYS A 378 -25.43 -29.25 8.93
C LYS A 378 -25.03 -29.42 10.39
N LYS A 379 -24.01 -30.23 10.69
CA LYS A 379 -23.48 -30.36 12.07
C LYS A 379 -22.99 -29.03 12.64
N MET A 380 -22.29 -28.22 11.85
CA MET A 380 -21.87 -26.89 12.30
C MET A 380 -23.05 -25.95 12.56
N VAL A 381 -24.15 -26.05 11.80
CA VAL A 381 -25.39 -25.31 12.07
C VAL A 381 -26.00 -25.76 13.40
N GLN A 382 -26.14 -27.07 13.61
CA GLN A 382 -26.63 -27.65 14.87
C GLN A 382 -25.81 -27.19 16.08
N GLU A 383 -24.48 -27.24 15.98
CA GLU A 383 -23.57 -26.79 17.04
C GLU A 383 -23.74 -25.30 17.37
N LEU A 384 -23.92 -24.44 16.36
CA LEU A 384 -24.15 -23.01 16.59
C LEU A 384 -25.50 -22.75 17.26
N LEU A 385 -26.55 -23.44 16.83
CA LEU A 385 -27.88 -23.32 17.42
C LEU A 385 -27.89 -23.81 18.87
N TRP A 386 -27.25 -24.95 19.13
CA TRP A 386 -27.10 -25.50 20.49
C TRP A 386 -26.36 -24.53 21.41
N ASN A 387 -25.21 -24.02 20.98
CA ASN A 387 -24.43 -23.06 21.76
C ASN A 387 -25.22 -21.76 22.03
N SER A 388 -26.01 -21.30 21.04
CA SER A 388 -26.86 -20.13 21.22
C SER A 388 -27.99 -20.37 22.24
N ALA A 389 -28.61 -21.56 22.21
CA ALA A 389 -29.64 -21.96 23.17
C ALA A 389 -29.09 -22.09 24.60
N LEU A 390 -27.89 -22.66 24.76
CA LEU A 390 -27.24 -22.78 26.05
C LEU A 390 -26.95 -21.40 26.67
N LEU A 391 -26.46 -20.44 25.86
CA LEU A 391 -26.23 -19.08 26.31
C LEU A 391 -27.53 -18.33 26.63
N ALA A 392 -28.62 -18.61 25.92
CA ALA A 392 -29.93 -18.03 26.21
C ALA A 392 -30.54 -18.50 27.54
N SER A 393 -30.17 -19.71 28.01
CA SER A 393 -30.64 -20.28 29.28
C SER A 393 -29.88 -19.77 30.52
N SER A 394 -28.81 -18.99 30.33
CA SER A 394 -28.09 -18.31 31.39
C SER A 394 -28.61 -16.88 31.49
N ASP A 395 -29.40 -16.58 32.54
CA ASP A 395 -30.24 -15.39 32.76
C ASP A 395 -29.56 -13.99 32.71
N GLU A 396 -28.35 -13.82 32.18
CA GLU A 396 -27.64 -12.52 32.10
C GLU A 396 -27.33 -12.01 30.69
N VAL A 397 -27.74 -12.68 29.60
CA VAL A 397 -27.53 -12.16 28.23
C VAL A 397 -28.76 -12.39 27.37
N THR A 398 -29.30 -11.32 26.78
CA THR A 398 -30.18 -11.40 25.61
C THR A 398 -29.43 -12.06 24.46
N ALA A 399 -29.46 -13.40 24.41
CA ALA A 399 -28.95 -14.16 23.30
C ALA A 399 -29.89 -13.94 22.10
N GLU A 400 -29.60 -12.94 21.28
CA GLU A 400 -30.16 -12.82 19.93
C GLU A 400 -29.51 -13.87 19.00
N GLY A 401 -29.59 -15.15 19.39
CA GLY A 401 -29.27 -16.27 18.52
C GLY A 401 -30.42 -16.49 17.57
N SER A 402 -30.52 -15.67 16.52
CA SER A 402 -31.55 -15.89 15.49
C SER A 402 -31.25 -17.20 14.77
N ASN A 403 -32.22 -18.12 14.78
CA ASN A 403 -32.20 -19.32 13.93
C ASN A 403 -32.48 -19.00 12.46
N LYS A 404 -32.63 -17.71 12.12
CA LYS A 404 -32.86 -17.24 10.76
C LYS A 404 -31.54 -16.96 10.05
N CYS A 405 -31.52 -17.19 8.75
CA CYS A 405 -30.37 -16.92 7.90
C CYS A 405 -30.85 -16.39 6.55
N ARG A 406 -30.25 -15.29 6.08
CA ARG A 406 -30.55 -14.75 4.76
C ARG A 406 -29.80 -15.50 3.67
N LEU A 407 -30.44 -15.67 2.53
CA LEU A 407 -29.85 -16.24 1.32
C LEU A 407 -29.12 -15.17 0.47
N THR A 408 -29.28 -13.89 0.83
CA THR A 408 -28.56 -12.76 0.26
C THR A 408 -27.25 -12.48 0.99
N CYS A 409 -26.22 -12.10 0.24
CA CYS A 409 -24.90 -11.77 0.76
C CYS A 409 -24.94 -10.42 1.52
N PRO A 410 -24.40 -10.33 2.75
CA PRO A 410 -24.38 -9.08 3.51
C PRO A 410 -23.51 -7.98 2.90
N LEU A 411 -22.68 -8.30 1.89
CA LEU A 411 -21.78 -7.36 1.22
C LEU A 411 -22.38 -6.75 -0.05
N THR A 412 -23.06 -7.57 -0.86
CA THR A 412 -23.61 -7.15 -2.16
C THR A 412 -25.11 -6.93 -2.10
N HIS A 413 -25.79 -7.47 -1.08
CA HIS A 413 -27.26 -7.58 -1.02
C HIS A 413 -27.87 -8.38 -2.19
N GLU A 414 -27.05 -9.16 -2.89
CA GLU A 414 -27.46 -10.08 -3.96
C GLU A 414 -27.49 -11.51 -3.43
N ARG A 415 -28.21 -12.42 -4.10
CA ARG A 415 -28.24 -13.84 -3.76
C ARG A 415 -26.82 -14.42 -3.73
N ILE A 416 -26.51 -15.20 -2.69
CA ILE A 416 -25.20 -15.81 -2.54
C ILE A 416 -25.02 -16.89 -3.63
N HIS A 417 -23.89 -16.88 -4.32
CA HIS A 417 -23.57 -17.92 -5.31
C HIS A 417 -22.52 -18.90 -4.82
N THR A 418 -21.57 -18.44 -4.00
CA THR A 418 -20.53 -19.29 -3.41
C THR A 418 -20.48 -19.03 -1.91
N PRO A 419 -21.28 -19.77 -1.11
CA PRO A 419 -21.44 -19.50 0.32
C PRO A 419 -20.20 -19.88 1.10
N VAL A 420 -19.57 -18.90 1.73
CA VAL A 420 -18.44 -19.14 2.62
C VAL A 420 -18.70 -18.58 4.00
N ARG A 421 -18.03 -19.20 4.97
CA ARG A 421 -18.05 -18.79 6.37
C ARG A 421 -16.67 -19.03 6.99
N GLY A 422 -16.32 -18.24 7.99
CA GLY A 422 -15.08 -18.42 8.73
C GLY A 422 -15.20 -19.52 9.77
N GLU A 423 -14.13 -20.27 10.01
CA GLU A 423 -14.08 -21.36 11.00
C GLU A 423 -14.36 -20.89 12.43
N ARG A 424 -14.02 -19.64 12.73
CA ARG A 424 -14.21 -19.03 14.06
C ARG A 424 -15.47 -18.16 14.13
N CYS A 425 -16.31 -18.21 13.10
CA CYS A 425 -17.54 -17.41 13.06
C CYS A 425 -18.64 -18.11 13.87
N ALA A 426 -19.13 -17.45 14.91
CA ALA A 426 -20.24 -17.92 15.73
C ALA A 426 -21.60 -17.38 15.20
N HIS A 427 -21.82 -17.45 13.88
CA HIS A 427 -23.07 -17.03 13.24
C HIS A 427 -23.43 -17.97 12.10
N LEU A 428 -24.73 -18.04 11.76
CA LEU A 428 -25.25 -18.87 10.67
C LEU A 428 -25.02 -18.22 9.29
N GLN A 429 -25.09 -16.89 9.22
CA GLN A 429 -25.04 -16.12 7.97
C GLN A 429 -23.76 -16.41 7.17
N CYS A 430 -23.91 -16.96 5.96
CA CYS A 430 -22.83 -17.04 4.99
C CYS A 430 -22.68 -15.72 4.22
N PHE A 431 -21.54 -15.54 3.56
CA PHE A 431 -21.31 -14.44 2.63
C PHE A 431 -20.72 -14.97 1.32
N ASP A 432 -20.87 -14.21 0.24
CA ASP A 432 -20.39 -14.62 -1.07
C ASP A 432 -18.86 -14.49 -1.19
N LEU A 433 -18.21 -15.58 -1.61
CA LEU A 433 -16.77 -15.65 -1.73
C LEU A 433 -16.19 -14.65 -2.71
N LYS A 434 -16.79 -14.52 -3.91
CA LYS A 434 -16.24 -13.66 -4.97
C LYS A 434 -16.30 -12.21 -4.51
N ALA A 435 -17.47 -11.78 -4.02
CA ALA A 435 -17.65 -10.45 -3.47
C ALA A 435 -16.66 -10.15 -2.34
N TYR A 436 -16.49 -11.09 -1.41
CA TYR A 436 -15.57 -10.92 -0.29
C TYR A 436 -14.12 -10.72 -0.73
N ILE A 437 -13.61 -11.51 -1.69
CA ILE A 437 -12.25 -11.35 -2.19
C ILE A 437 -12.10 -10.01 -2.96
N GLU A 438 -13.08 -9.63 -3.79
CA GLU A 438 -13.03 -8.41 -4.58
C GLU A 438 -13.00 -7.14 -3.70
N ILE A 439 -13.83 -7.10 -2.65
CA ILE A 439 -13.85 -6.00 -1.68
C ILE A 439 -12.50 -5.94 -0.94
N ASN A 440 -11.98 -7.07 -0.48
CA ASN A 440 -10.69 -7.12 0.20
C ASN A 440 -9.54 -6.70 -0.70
N LYS A 441 -9.58 -7.02 -2.00
CA LYS A 441 -8.60 -6.57 -2.99
C LYS A 441 -8.63 -5.06 -3.19
N GLY A 442 -9.83 -4.46 -3.26
CA GLY A 442 -10.03 -3.02 -3.41
C GLY A 442 -9.80 -2.21 -2.13
N MET A 443 -9.82 -2.84 -0.96
CA MET A 443 -9.74 -2.14 0.32
C MET A 443 -8.38 -1.46 0.54
N ALA A 444 -8.39 -0.13 0.65
CA ALA A 444 -7.19 0.66 0.92
C ALA A 444 -6.67 0.51 2.36
N ALA A 445 -7.54 0.19 3.31
CA ALA A 445 -7.17 -0.11 4.70
C ALA A 445 -6.63 -1.54 4.80
N PHE A 446 -5.37 -1.75 4.38
CA PHE A 446 -4.74 -3.08 4.29
C PHE A 446 -4.90 -3.92 5.57
N ASN A 447 -4.63 -3.34 6.74
CA ASN A 447 -4.77 -4.00 8.05
C ASN A 447 -6.21 -4.29 8.50
N LYS A 448 -7.21 -3.85 7.74
CA LYS A 448 -8.64 -4.15 7.96
C LYS A 448 -9.19 -5.15 6.95
N ARG A 449 -8.37 -5.58 5.98
CA ARG A 449 -8.73 -6.67 5.09
C ARG A 449 -8.96 -7.94 5.90
N TRP A 450 -9.72 -8.84 5.30
CA TRP A 450 -10.04 -10.16 5.81
C TRP A 450 -10.79 -10.10 7.14
N THR A 451 -11.66 -9.12 7.29
CA THR A 451 -12.55 -9.01 8.44
C THR A 451 -13.91 -9.54 8.03
N CYS A 452 -14.46 -10.50 8.77
CA CYS A 452 -15.78 -11.07 8.50
C CYS A 452 -16.83 -9.94 8.47
N PRO A 453 -17.68 -9.86 7.42
CA PRO A 453 -18.67 -8.80 7.30
C PRO A 453 -19.83 -8.92 8.31
N VAL A 454 -19.98 -10.07 8.96
CA VAL A 454 -21.06 -10.33 9.92
C VAL A 454 -20.58 -10.06 11.35
N CYS A 455 -19.51 -10.73 11.80
CA CYS A 455 -19.04 -10.66 13.20
C CYS A 455 -17.76 -9.85 13.41
N SER A 456 -17.17 -9.26 12.37
CA SER A 456 -15.94 -8.46 12.45
C SER A 456 -14.68 -9.20 12.97
N ILE A 457 -14.69 -10.53 13.03
CA ILE A 457 -13.53 -11.36 13.37
C ILE A 457 -12.62 -11.53 12.13
N MET A 458 -11.30 -11.63 12.35
CA MET A 458 -10.33 -11.94 11.29
C MET A 458 -10.64 -13.30 10.65
N CYS A 459 -10.85 -13.28 9.33
CA CYS A 459 -11.33 -14.37 8.50
C CYS A 459 -10.57 -14.34 7.15
N LYS A 460 -9.33 -14.85 7.18
CA LYS A 460 -8.48 -14.97 5.98
C LYS A 460 -8.92 -16.17 5.13
N PRO A 461 -8.48 -16.27 3.86
CA PRO A 461 -8.78 -17.43 3.01
C PRO A 461 -8.42 -18.79 3.62
N SER A 462 -7.38 -18.86 4.45
CA SER A 462 -7.00 -20.07 5.19
C SER A 462 -7.98 -20.46 6.29
N ASP A 463 -8.75 -19.48 6.80
CA ASP A 463 -9.63 -19.61 7.96
C ASP A 463 -11.11 -19.69 7.52
N MET A 464 -11.34 -19.88 6.22
CA MET A 464 -12.67 -19.96 5.60
C MET A 464 -12.90 -21.35 5.01
N PHE A 465 -14.17 -21.71 4.94
CA PHE A 465 -14.64 -22.90 4.24
C PHE A 465 -15.81 -22.57 3.31
N LEU A 466 -15.96 -23.39 2.27
CA LEU A 466 -17.14 -23.41 1.40
C LEU A 466 -18.19 -24.31 2.07
N ASP A 467 -19.34 -23.72 2.40
CA ASP A 467 -20.42 -24.41 3.11
C ASP A 467 -21.33 -25.12 2.10
N MET A 468 -21.10 -26.42 1.88
CA MET A 468 -21.88 -27.17 0.89
C MET A 468 -23.32 -27.39 1.33
N TYR A 469 -23.61 -27.33 2.64
CA TYR A 469 -24.96 -27.39 3.14
C TYR A 469 -25.74 -26.15 2.72
N MET A 470 -25.18 -24.96 2.96
CA MET A 470 -25.77 -23.71 2.48
C MET A 470 -25.87 -23.66 0.95
N LEU A 471 -24.90 -24.23 0.23
CA LEU A 471 -24.99 -24.30 -1.24
C LEU A 471 -26.19 -25.13 -1.69
N THR A 472 -26.43 -26.27 -1.06
CA THR A 472 -27.59 -27.13 -1.34
C THR A 472 -28.92 -26.43 -1.02
N ILE A 473 -28.96 -25.64 0.06
CA ILE A 473 -30.12 -24.81 0.39
C ILE A 473 -30.38 -23.78 -0.70
N LEU A 474 -29.34 -23.09 -1.17
CA LEU A 474 -29.44 -22.10 -2.25
C LEU A 474 -29.92 -22.71 -3.57
N GLU A 475 -29.61 -23.99 -3.84
CA GLU A 475 -30.08 -24.72 -5.01
C GLU A 475 -31.53 -25.23 -4.88
N LYS A 476 -32.03 -25.43 -3.65
CA LYS A 476 -33.39 -25.92 -3.35
C LYS A 476 -34.41 -24.81 -3.07
N THR A 477 -33.98 -23.56 -3.02
CA THR A 477 -34.84 -22.39 -2.78
C THR A 477 -35.00 -21.59 -4.05
N GLU A 478 -36.14 -20.91 -4.18
CA GLU A 478 -36.44 -20.08 -5.34
C GLU A 478 -35.64 -18.77 -5.31
N ASP A 479 -35.54 -18.10 -6.45
CA ASP A 479 -34.80 -16.83 -6.57
C ASP A 479 -35.40 -15.70 -5.72
N ASP A 480 -36.70 -15.75 -5.41
CA ASP A 480 -37.43 -14.79 -4.58
C ASP A 480 -37.42 -15.14 -3.07
N ASP A 481 -36.86 -16.29 -2.70
CA ASP A 481 -36.67 -16.66 -1.29
C ASP A 481 -35.46 -15.92 -0.69
N ASP A 482 -35.72 -15.01 0.25
CA ASP A 482 -34.69 -14.16 0.86
C ASP A 482 -34.12 -14.71 2.17
N GLU A 483 -34.90 -15.49 2.94
CA GLU A 483 -34.57 -15.90 4.30
C GLU A 483 -35.11 -17.28 4.63
N ILE A 484 -34.28 -18.09 5.30
CA ILE A 484 -34.65 -19.40 5.83
C ILE A 484 -34.57 -19.40 7.37
N CYS A 485 -35.25 -20.36 7.97
CA CYS A 485 -35.29 -20.60 9.40
C CYS A 485 -34.83 -22.03 9.69
N PHE A 486 -33.84 -22.19 10.56
CA PHE A 486 -33.32 -23.49 10.98
C PHE A 486 -34.02 -24.02 12.24
N THR A 487 -34.21 -25.34 12.30
CA THR A 487 -34.59 -26.07 13.51
C THR A 487 -33.34 -26.48 14.30
N GLN A 488 -33.50 -26.88 15.56
CA GLN A 488 -32.40 -27.41 16.41
C GLN A 488 -31.69 -28.60 15.76
N ASP A 489 -32.42 -29.44 15.03
CA ASP A 489 -31.87 -30.57 14.27
C ASP A 489 -31.16 -30.15 12.98
N GLY A 490 -31.06 -28.85 12.73
CA GLY A 490 -30.41 -28.27 11.57
C GLY A 490 -31.24 -28.37 10.29
N GLU A 491 -32.49 -28.83 10.33
CA GLU A 491 -33.40 -28.74 9.18
C GLU A 491 -33.81 -27.29 8.92
N TRP A 492 -34.29 -26.98 7.71
CA TRP A 492 -34.63 -25.62 7.34
C TRP A 492 -35.97 -25.50 6.62
N THR A 493 -36.58 -24.34 6.73
CA THR A 493 -37.78 -23.94 5.98
C THR A 493 -37.63 -22.50 5.48
N VAL A 494 -38.26 -22.16 4.36
CA VAL A 494 -38.30 -20.76 3.89
C VAL A 494 -39.20 -19.95 4.82
N THR A 495 -38.71 -18.82 5.28
CA THR A 495 -39.46 -17.93 6.16
C THR A 495 -40.64 -17.34 5.40
N GLY A 496 -41.86 -17.58 5.88
CA GLY A 496 -43.10 -17.12 5.23
C GLY A 496 -43.82 -18.19 4.39
N LYS A 497 -43.15 -19.31 4.06
CA LYS A 497 -43.78 -20.52 3.52
C LYS A 497 -43.88 -21.55 4.65
N ILE A 498 -44.84 -21.38 5.56
CA ILE A 498 -45.10 -22.37 6.63
C ILE A 498 -45.58 -23.65 5.94
N PRO A 499 -44.90 -24.81 6.10
CA PRO A 499 -45.44 -26.06 5.59
C PRO A 499 -46.77 -26.36 6.30
N PRO A 500 -47.80 -26.84 5.58
CA PRO A 500 -49.07 -27.16 6.22
C PRO A 500 -48.82 -28.17 7.36
N PRO A 501 -49.48 -28.02 8.52
CA PRO A 501 -49.41 -29.03 9.55
C PRO A 501 -49.81 -30.38 8.95
N PRO A 502 -49.16 -31.50 9.33
CA PRO A 502 -49.60 -32.82 8.88
C PRO A 502 -51.06 -32.99 9.29
N SER A 503 -51.95 -33.13 8.31
CA SER A 503 -53.36 -33.40 8.54
C SER A 503 -53.48 -34.77 9.21
N PRO A 504 -54.10 -34.87 10.39
CA PRO A 504 -54.58 -36.17 10.85
C PRO A 504 -55.80 -36.50 9.99
N ASP A 505 -55.68 -37.51 9.12
CA ASP A 505 -56.73 -38.47 8.74
C ASP A 505 -56.50 -39.03 7.33
N SER A 506 -56.12 -40.31 7.29
CA SER A 506 -56.25 -41.34 6.21
C SER A 506 -55.05 -42.31 6.36
N ASP A 507 -55.13 -43.56 6.82
CA ASP A 507 -56.21 -44.53 6.68
C ASP A 507 -56.20 -45.55 7.83
N MET A 508 -57.38 -45.71 8.43
CA MET A 508 -57.82 -46.96 9.04
C MET A 508 -58.33 -47.84 7.91
N GLU A 509 -57.54 -48.81 7.45
CA GLU A 509 -58.08 -49.99 6.77
C GLU A 509 -57.99 -51.20 7.70
N GLU A 510 -59.16 -51.57 8.18
CA GLU A 510 -59.48 -52.75 8.94
C GLU A 510 -59.45 -53.98 8.02
N HIS A 511 -58.59 -54.95 8.32
CA HIS A 511 -58.77 -56.33 7.86
C HIS A 511 -58.90 -57.25 9.08
N GLN A 512 -60.14 -57.70 9.32
CA GLN A 512 -60.49 -58.75 10.28
C GLN A 512 -60.38 -60.13 9.62
N SER A 513 -59.68 -61.06 10.30
CA SER A 513 -59.93 -62.51 10.46
C SER A 513 -58.62 -63.11 11.02
N ASP A 514 -58.52 -63.85 12.13
CA ASP A 514 -59.34 -64.95 12.64
C ASP A 514 -59.23 -65.12 14.17
N GLN A 515 -60.14 -65.95 14.68
CA GLN A 515 -60.60 -66.15 16.06
C GLN A 515 -59.73 -67.07 16.96
N ASP A 516 -60.13 -67.08 18.25
CA ASP A 516 -59.97 -68.12 19.29
C ASP A 516 -58.64 -68.15 20.09
N GLU A 517 -58.57 -68.27 21.42
CA GLU A 517 -59.56 -68.54 22.47
C GLU A 517 -58.91 -68.26 23.88
N LEU A 518 -59.77 -67.84 24.83
CA LEU A 518 -59.82 -68.12 26.28
C LEU A 518 -58.85 -67.59 27.36
N ALA A 519 -59.54 -67.02 28.38
CA ALA A 519 -59.37 -67.08 29.84
C ALA A 519 -58.84 -65.77 30.48
N GLY A 520 -59.69 -64.90 31.06
CA GLY A 520 -60.43 -65.08 32.32
C GLY A 520 -59.47 -64.84 33.49
N LYS A 521 -59.64 -63.92 34.46
CA LYS A 521 -60.81 -63.38 35.13
C LYS A 521 -60.37 -62.18 36.01
N GLN A 522 -61.32 -61.27 36.28
CA GLN A 522 -61.61 -60.59 37.56
C GLN A 522 -60.59 -59.64 38.22
N THR A 523 -60.98 -58.35 38.23
CA THR A 523 -60.83 -57.33 39.29
C THR A 523 -61.51 -57.78 40.61
N PRO A 524 -61.42 -57.09 41.79
CA PRO A 524 -61.13 -55.67 41.98
C PRO A 524 -60.34 -55.25 43.25
N GLU A 525 -60.10 -53.92 43.34
CA GLU A 525 -60.08 -53.05 44.53
C GLU A 525 -59.22 -53.43 45.76
N GLU A 526 -58.30 -52.54 46.16
CA GLU A 526 -58.49 -51.75 47.38
C GLU A 526 -57.43 -50.64 47.55
N ASP A 527 -57.87 -49.66 48.31
CA ASP A 527 -57.40 -48.30 48.52
C ASP A 527 -56.43 -48.20 49.71
N ALA A 528 -55.83 -47.01 49.86
CA ALA A 528 -55.23 -46.44 51.08
C ALA A 528 -53.79 -46.83 51.52
N SER A 529 -52.95 -45.80 51.41
CA SER A 529 -51.82 -45.30 52.24
C SER A 529 -51.77 -45.73 53.74
N PRO A 530 -50.74 -45.40 54.56
CA PRO A 530 -49.68 -44.37 54.39
C PRO A 530 -48.26 -44.69 54.94
N GLU A 531 -47.39 -43.70 54.72
CA GLU A 531 -46.14 -43.33 55.40
C GLU A 531 -45.78 -44.04 56.72
N VAL A 532 -44.51 -44.48 56.85
CA VAL A 532 -43.57 -44.05 57.92
C VAL A 532 -42.11 -44.19 57.46
N MET A 533 -41.46 -43.05 57.27
CA MET A 533 -40.17 -42.63 57.84
C MET A 533 -39.13 -43.65 58.38
N MET A 534 -37.86 -43.38 58.03
CA MET A 534 -36.63 -43.58 58.83
C MET A 534 -36.13 -45.04 58.95
N ILE A 535 -34.84 -45.40 58.98
CA ILE A 535 -33.54 -44.71 58.99
C ILE A 535 -32.50 -45.85 58.81
N ASP A 536 -31.36 -45.47 58.22
CA ASP A 536 -30.02 -46.07 58.29
C ASP A 536 -29.75 -47.54 57.93
N GLY A 537 -28.67 -47.68 57.16
CA GLY A 537 -27.57 -48.51 57.65
C GLY A 537 -26.91 -49.41 56.64
N THR A 538 -26.01 -48.82 55.86
CA THR A 538 -24.67 -49.37 55.57
C THR A 538 -24.52 -50.81 55.08
N ALA A 539 -24.00 -50.88 53.85
CA ALA A 539 -22.84 -51.70 53.46
C ALA A 539 -22.91 -53.22 53.65
N SER A 540 -23.05 -53.92 52.52
CA SER A 540 -21.96 -54.73 51.95
C SER A 540 -22.13 -54.83 50.44
#